data_AF-A0A5C6TZ86-F1
#
_entry.id   AF-A0A5C6TZ86-F1
#
_cell.length_a   1.000
_cell.length_b   1.000
_cell.length_c   1.000
_cell.angle_alpha   90.00
_cell.angle_beta   90.00
_cell.angle_gamma   90.00
#
_symmetry.space_group_name_H-M   'P 1'
#
loop_
_entity.id
_entity.type
_entity.pdbx_description
1 polymer ?
#
loop_
_entity_poly.entity_id
_entity_poly.type
_entity_poly.pdbx_seq_one_letter_code
_entity_poly.pdbx_strand_id
1 'polypeptide(L)'
;MWALLLESGWWSQLGAEDHETLCALEGWHGEAFRLIDRLSVDEGALPWAALRERIGGEEWGARAVALVDSEDPAIEPSLDDLRASLAQLRKSAALRESMKVLGRR
;
A
#
# COMPACT_ATOMS: atom_id res chain seq x y z
N MET A 1 -5.50 -1.17 -4.04
CA MET A 1 -4.60 -1.31 -2.86
C MET A 1 -5.15 -0.63 -1.61
N TRP A 2 -6.46 -0.39 -1.52
CA TRP A 2 -7.13 -0.07 -0.26
C TRP A 2 -7.13 -1.28 0.70
N ALA A 3 -7.12 -2.50 0.14
CA ALA A 3 -7.14 -3.76 0.88
C ALA A 3 -6.04 -3.87 1.95
N LEU A 4 -4.83 -3.35 1.70
CA LEU A 4 -3.75 -3.34 2.70
C LEU A 4 -4.00 -2.36 3.86
N LEU A 5 -4.80 -1.31 3.64
CA LEU A 5 -5.22 -0.42 4.72
C LEU A 5 -6.29 -1.11 5.58
N LEU A 6 -7.23 -1.83 4.94
CA LEU A 6 -8.26 -2.58 5.67
C LEU A 6 -7.66 -3.79 6.41
N GLU A 7 -6.79 -4.54 5.75
CA GLU A 7 -6.17 -5.79 6.20
C GLU A 7 -4.66 -5.62 6.41
N SER A 8 -4.27 -4.74 7.34
CA SER A 8 -2.85 -4.41 7.59
C SER A 8 -2.00 -5.62 7.97
N GLY A 9 -2.61 -6.68 8.52
CA GLY A 9 -1.94 -7.94 8.84
C GLY A 9 -1.33 -8.66 7.64
N TRP A 10 -1.82 -8.39 6.42
CA TRP A 10 -1.25 -8.95 5.21
C TRP A 10 0.15 -8.41 4.90
N TRP A 11 0.56 -7.29 5.52
CA TRP A 11 1.91 -6.75 5.37
C TRP A 11 2.99 -7.80 5.68
N SER A 12 2.80 -8.58 6.74
CA SER A 12 3.72 -9.66 7.13
C SER A 12 3.82 -10.82 6.14
N GLN A 13 2.87 -10.94 5.22
CA GLN A 13 2.85 -12.00 4.19
C GLN A 13 3.52 -11.56 2.88
N LEU A 14 3.94 -10.30 2.80
CA LEU A 14 4.67 -9.74 1.67
C LEU A 14 6.18 -9.88 1.90
N GLY A 15 6.93 -10.01 0.82
CA GLY A 15 8.40 -10.05 0.88
C GLY A 15 9.01 -8.66 0.94
N ALA A 16 10.30 -8.57 1.28
CA ALA A 16 11.03 -7.30 1.37
C ALA A 16 10.91 -6.44 0.09
N GLU A 17 11.00 -7.06 -1.09
CA GLU A 17 10.87 -6.33 -2.37
C GLU A 17 9.48 -5.71 -2.54
N ASP A 18 8.41 -6.35 -2.03
CA ASP A 18 7.06 -5.77 -2.05
C ASP A 18 6.99 -4.56 -1.12
N HIS A 19 7.54 -4.68 0.09
CA HIS A 19 7.61 -3.59 1.06
C HIS A 19 8.37 -2.40 0.48
N GLU A 20 9.55 -2.62 -0.09
CA GLU A 20 10.35 -1.58 -0.74
C GLU A 20 9.59 -0.92 -1.88
N THR A 21 8.93 -1.71 -2.75
CA THR A 21 8.15 -1.19 -3.87
C THR A 21 6.99 -0.30 -3.40
N LEU A 22 6.26 -0.74 -2.37
CA LEU A 22 5.13 -0.02 -1.81
C LEU A 22 5.56 1.25 -1.08
N CYS A 23 6.62 1.17 -0.28
CA CYS A 23 7.20 2.32 0.43
C CYS A 23 7.87 3.32 -0.53
N ALA A 24 8.29 2.92 -1.72
CA ALA A 24 8.85 3.80 -2.74
C ALA A 24 7.78 4.52 -3.58
N LEU A 25 6.49 4.24 -3.39
CA LEU A 25 5.42 4.93 -4.11
C LEU A 25 5.45 6.44 -3.81
N GLU A 26 5.19 7.25 -4.84
CA GLU A 26 5.12 8.70 -4.70
C GLU A 26 3.77 9.13 -4.10
N GLY A 27 3.81 10.28 -3.43
CA GLY A 27 2.63 10.87 -2.80
C GLY A 27 2.13 10.08 -1.59
N TRP A 28 0.85 10.22 -1.29
CA TRP A 28 0.27 9.74 -0.04
C TRP A 28 0.24 8.21 0.09
N HIS A 29 0.24 7.47 -1.02
CA HIS A 29 0.25 6.01 -0.98
C HIS A 29 1.54 5.49 -0.32
N GLY A 30 2.71 6.04 -0.71
CA GLY A 30 3.98 5.66 -0.10
C GLY A 30 4.05 6.06 1.37
N GLU A 31 3.51 7.23 1.74
CA GLU A 31 3.42 7.63 3.15
C GLU A 31 2.58 6.65 3.97
N ALA A 32 1.44 6.22 3.43
CA ALA A 32 0.57 5.25 4.09
C ALA A 32 1.26 3.89 4.29
N PHE A 33 2.00 3.41 3.29
CA PHE A 33 2.73 2.14 3.44
C PHE A 33 3.94 2.25 4.37
N ARG A 34 4.65 3.40 4.40
CA ARG A 34 5.69 3.65 5.40
C ARG A 34 5.14 3.69 6.83
N LEU A 35 3.92 4.22 7.01
CA LEU A 35 3.24 4.17 8.30
C LEU A 35 2.93 2.72 8.70
N ILE A 36 2.36 1.91 7.79
CA ILE A 36 2.09 0.48 8.05
C ILE A 36 3.38 -0.27 8.38
N ASP A 37 4.45 -0.04 7.63
CA ASP A 37 5.74 -0.71 7.86
C ASP A 37 6.27 -0.44 9.27
N ARG A 38 6.32 0.84 9.67
CA ARG A 38 6.71 1.24 11.03
C ARG A 38 5.80 0.62 12.10
N LEU A 39 4.48 0.69 11.93
CA LEU A 39 3.53 0.10 12.89
C LEU A 39 3.67 -1.42 12.96
N SER A 40 3.94 -2.10 11.85
CA SER A 40 4.15 -3.54 11.81
C SER A 40 5.40 -3.97 12.58
N VAL A 41 6.44 -3.14 12.59
CA VAL A 41 7.66 -3.38 13.38
C VAL A 41 7.43 -3.10 14.87
N ASP A 42 6.71 -2.02 15.19
CA ASP A 42 6.56 -1.55 16.56
C ASP A 42 5.43 -2.28 17.34
N GLU A 43 4.27 -2.44 16.71
CA GLU A 43 3.02 -2.91 17.33
C GLU A 43 2.46 -4.19 16.67
N GLY A 44 2.95 -4.52 15.46
CA GLY A 44 2.41 -5.60 14.64
C GLY A 44 1.18 -5.16 13.84
N ALA A 45 0.37 -6.12 13.44
CA ALA A 45 -0.84 -5.86 12.66
C ALA A 45 -1.90 -5.14 13.50
N LEU A 46 -2.43 -4.02 12.98
CA LEU A 46 -3.52 -3.28 13.63
C LEU A 46 -4.85 -3.47 12.89
N PRO A 47 -5.97 -3.62 13.62
CA PRO A 47 -7.29 -3.60 12.99
C PRO A 47 -7.55 -2.23 12.36
N TRP A 48 -8.36 -2.18 11.29
CA TRP A 48 -8.63 -0.94 10.57
C TRP A 48 -9.09 0.22 11.46
N ALA A 49 -9.91 -0.03 12.47
CA ALA A 49 -10.36 1.01 13.40
C ALA A 49 -9.18 1.73 14.09
N ALA A 50 -8.19 0.98 14.58
CA ALA A 50 -7.01 1.54 15.22
C ALA A 50 -6.06 2.20 14.21
N LEU A 51 -5.88 1.58 13.03
CA LEU A 51 -5.05 2.15 11.98
C LEU A 51 -5.64 3.47 11.44
N ARG A 52 -6.97 3.55 11.30
CA ARG A 52 -7.70 4.77 10.88
C ARG A 52 -7.44 5.94 11.82
N GLU A 53 -7.33 5.71 13.12
CA GLU A 53 -6.99 6.75 14.09
C GLU A 53 -5.57 7.28 13.88
N ARG A 54 -4.59 6.40 13.62
CA ARG A 54 -3.21 6.80 13.31
C ARG A 54 -3.13 7.60 12.01
N ILE A 55 -3.81 7.10 10.97
CA ILE A 55 -3.92 7.78 9.68
C ILE A 55 -4.59 9.15 9.84
N GLY A 56 -5.61 9.28 10.69
CA GLY A 56 -6.31 10.54 10.92
C GLY A 56 -5.44 11.68 11.45
N GLY A 57 -4.29 11.37 12.06
CA GLY A 57 -3.30 12.35 12.51
C GLY A 57 -2.38 12.90 11.40
N GLU A 58 -2.42 12.31 10.21
CA GLU A 58 -1.53 12.64 9.10
C GLU A 58 -2.22 13.62 8.12
N GLU A 59 -1.47 14.53 7.50
CA GLU A 59 -2.01 15.52 6.55
C GLU A 59 -2.71 14.86 5.35
N TRP A 60 -2.23 13.68 4.96
CA TRP A 60 -2.79 12.89 3.87
C TRP A 60 -3.91 11.94 4.30
N GLY A 61 -4.17 11.81 5.60
CA GLY A 61 -5.02 10.79 6.19
C GLY A 61 -6.45 10.79 5.66
N ALA A 62 -7.03 11.97 5.48
CA ALA A 62 -8.38 12.11 4.93
C ALA A 62 -8.54 11.45 3.55
N ARG A 63 -7.49 11.45 2.71
CA ARG A 63 -7.51 10.80 1.39
C ARG A 63 -7.47 9.28 1.50
N ALA A 64 -6.65 8.75 2.41
CA ALA A 64 -6.56 7.31 2.64
C ALA A 64 -7.88 6.74 3.21
N VAL A 65 -8.49 7.46 4.15
CA VAL A 65 -9.79 7.10 4.71
C VAL A 65 -10.88 7.15 3.65
N ALA A 66 -10.94 8.22 2.86
CA ALA A 66 -11.92 8.35 1.78
C ALA A 66 -11.79 7.25 0.72
N LEU A 67 -10.56 6.78 0.43
CA LEU A 67 -10.35 5.65 -0.46
C LEU A 67 -11.04 4.39 0.10
N VAL A 68 -10.75 4.02 1.35
CA VAL A 68 -11.34 2.82 1.97
C VAL A 68 -12.86 2.95 2.09
N ASP A 69 -13.36 4.11 2.51
CA ASP A 69 -14.81 4.36 2.66
C ASP A 69 -15.55 4.39 1.30
N SER A 70 -14.84 4.54 0.17
CA SER A 70 -15.44 4.55 -1.19
C SER A 70 -15.58 3.18 -1.83
N GLU A 71 -14.94 2.16 -1.27
CA GLU A 71 -14.98 0.80 -1.79
C GLU A 71 -16.31 0.14 -1.41
N ASP A 72 -16.80 -0.75 -2.29
CA ASP A 72 -18.05 -1.46 -2.04
C ASP A 72 -17.83 -2.46 -0.89
N PRO A 73 -18.59 -2.36 0.23
CA PRO A 73 -18.44 -3.26 1.36
C PRO A 73 -18.81 -4.71 1.03
N ALA A 74 -19.48 -4.98 -0.09
CA ALA A 74 -19.72 -6.35 -0.57
C ALA A 74 -18.49 -6.98 -1.25
N ILE A 75 -17.46 -6.18 -1.56
CA ILE A 75 -16.19 -6.66 -2.08
C ILE A 75 -15.29 -7.02 -0.90
N GLU A 76 -15.22 -8.32 -0.61
CA GLU A 76 -14.23 -8.86 0.31
C GLU A 76 -12.84 -8.79 -0.35
N PRO A 77 -11.85 -8.14 0.27
CA PRO A 77 -10.51 -8.11 -0.29
C PRO A 77 -9.92 -9.53 -0.29
N SER A 78 -9.11 -9.84 -1.30
CA SER A 78 -8.37 -11.10 -1.39
C SER A 78 -6.87 -10.86 -1.41
N LEU A 79 -6.12 -11.72 -0.71
CA LEU A 79 -4.66 -11.71 -0.77
C LEU A 79 -4.15 -12.06 -2.17
N ASP A 80 -4.88 -12.88 -2.94
CA ASP A 80 -4.51 -13.21 -4.32
C ASP A 80 -4.62 -11.98 -5.23
N ASP A 81 -5.70 -11.21 -5.10
CA ASP A 81 -5.89 -9.96 -5.85
C ASP A 81 -4.84 -8.91 -5.47
N LEU A 82 -4.46 -8.85 -4.20
CA LEU A 82 -3.34 -8.01 -3.77
C LEU A 82 -2.05 -8.43 -4.46
N ARG A 83 -1.71 -9.73 -4.45
CA ARG A 83 -0.49 -10.25 -5.09
C ARG A 83 -0.49 -9.99 -6.59
N ALA A 84 -1.62 -10.17 -7.26
CA ALA A 84 -1.77 -9.84 -8.68
C ALA A 84 -1.55 -8.34 -8.94
N SER A 85 -2.10 -7.48 -8.08
CA SER A 85 -1.91 -6.02 -8.15
C SER A 85 -0.45 -5.62 -7.96
N LEU A 86 0.26 -6.23 -7.01
CA LEU A 86 1.69 -5.99 -6.75
C LEU A 86 2.56 -6.46 -7.91
N ALA A 87 2.28 -7.63 -8.47
CA ALA A 87 2.97 -8.12 -9.66
C ALA A 87 2.80 -7.15 -10.84
N GLN A 88 1.60 -6.60 -11.03
CA GLN A 88 1.34 -5.61 -12.07
C GLN A 88 2.06 -4.28 -11.79
N LEU A 89 2.08 -3.83 -10.54
CA LEU A 89 2.80 -2.62 -10.13
C LEU A 89 4.29 -2.73 -10.46
N ARG A 90 4.94 -3.83 -10.07
CA ARG A 90 6.35 -4.12 -10.38
C ARG A 90 6.64 -4.12 -11.87
N LYS A 91 5.82 -4.84 -12.66
CA LYS A 91 5.95 -4.87 -14.13
C LYS A 91 5.91 -3.46 -14.72
N SER A 92 4.98 -2.63 -14.24
CA SER A 92 4.83 -1.26 -14.72
C SER A 92 6.04 -0.37 -14.35
N ALA A 93 6.63 -0.58 -13.18
CA ALA A 93 7.84 0.13 -12.75
C ALA A 93 9.05 -0.28 -13.60
N ALA A 94 9.25 -1.57 -13.81
CA ALA A 94 10.33 -2.10 -14.65
C ALA A 94 10.23 -1.61 -16.11
N LEU A 95 9.01 -1.55 -16.66
CA LEU A 95 8.79 -1.00 -18.00
C LEU A 95 9.14 0.50 -18.07
N ARG A 96 8.72 1.29 -17.08
CA ARG A 96 9.05 2.72 -16.98
C ARG A 96 10.56 2.95 -16.92
N GLU A 97 11.27 2.17 -16.11
CA GLU A 97 12.75 2.25 -16.03
C GLU A 97 13.40 1.85 -17.35
N SER A 98 12.92 0.81 -18.01
CA SER A 98 13.42 0.38 -19.33
C SER A 98 13.22 1.47 -20.39
N MET A 99 12.06 2.13 -20.41
CA MET A 99 11.78 3.25 -21.32
C MET A 99 12.68 4.48 -21.05
N LYS A 100 13.00 4.78 -19.79
CA LYS A 100 13.95 5.85 -19.43
C LYS A 100 15.36 5.57 -19.93
N VAL A 101 15.82 4.31 -19.85
CA VAL A 101 17.15 3.91 -20.36
C VAL A 101 17.22 4.03 -21.88
N LEU A 102 16.16 3.66 -22.58
CA LEU A 102 16.08 3.72 -24.05
C LEU A 102 15.86 5.14 -24.62
N GLY A 103 15.20 6.03 -23.85
CA GLY A 103 14.90 7.41 -24.26
C GLY A 103 16.04 8.42 -24.06
N ARG A 104 17.19 8.01 -23.50
CA ARG A 104 18.39 8.85 -23.39
C ARG A 104 19.21 8.75 -24.68
N ARG A 105 18.80 9.47 -25.73
CA ARG A 105 19.63 9.81 -26.90
C ARG A 105 19.42 11.25 -27.29
#